data_AF-A0A6L6T7U8-F1
#
_entry.id   AF-A0A6L6T7U8-F1
#
_cell.length_a   1.000
_cell.length_b   1.000
_cell.length_c   1.000
_cell.angle_alpha   90.00
_cell.angle_beta   90.00
_cell.angle_gamma   90.00
#
_symmetry.space_group_name_H-M   'P 1'
#
loop_
_entity.id
_entity.type
_entity.pdbx_description
1 polymer ?
#
loop_
_entity_poly.entity_id
_entity_poly.type
_entity_poly.pdbx_seq_one_letter_code
_entity_poly.pdbx_strand_id
1 'polypeptide(L)' 'MNFEELIQRHAERVFGSKAKAYVWLTSPRLALGGSTALECARVEAGYLTVKALLERMDHGYAS' A
#
# COMPACT_ATOMS: atom_id res chain seq x y z
N MET A 1 -9.63 -9.29 11.40
CA MET A 1 -9.30 -7.92 10.99
C MET A 1 -8.97 -7.97 9.51
N ASN A 2 -9.62 -7.17 8.65
CA ASN A 2 -9.40 -7.27 7.20
C ASN A 2 -8.35 -6.24 6.77
N PHE A 3 -7.09 -6.65 6.74
CA PHE A 3 -5.97 -5.78 6.43
C PHE A 3 -6.00 -5.27 4.98
N GLU A 4 -6.60 -6.04 4.06
CA GLU A 4 -6.77 -5.65 2.65
C GLU A 4 -7.68 -4.42 2.53
N GLU A 5 -8.80 -4.39 3.26
CA GLU A 5 -9.68 -3.20 3.30
C GLU A 5 -9.01 -2.00 3.96
N LEU A 6 -8.25 -2.21 5.03
CA LEU A 6 -7.55 -1.13 5.73
C LEU A 6 -6.49 -0.48 4.83
N ILE A 7 -5.69 -1.29 4.14
CA ILE A 7 -4.64 -0.77 3.25
C ILE A 7 -5.23 -0.12 2.01
N GLN A 8 -6.37 -0.63 1.52
CA GLN A 8 -7.09 -0.02 0.41
C GLN A 8 -7.56 1.39 0.75
N ARG A 9 -8.25 1.56 1.89
CA ARG A 9 -8.69 2.89 2.34
C ARG A 9 -7.53 3.84 2.59
N HIS A 10 -6.41 3.32 3.11
CA HIS A 10 -5.22 4.12 3.33
C HIS A 10 -4.61 4.59 2.01
N ALA A 11 -4.42 3.70 1.04
CA ALA A 11 -3.93 4.04 -0.28
C ALA A 11 -4.87 5.02 -1.00
N GLU A 12 -6.19 4.85 -0.89
CA GLU A 12 -7.18 5.79 -1.43
C GLU A 12 -6.98 7.20 -0.90
N ARG A 13 -6.67 7.34 0.39
CA ARG A 13 -6.36 8.64 1.02
C ARG A 13 -5.07 9.25 0.48
N VAL A 14 -3.99 8.45 0.42
CA VAL A 14 -2.67 8.90 -0.06
C VAL A 14 -2.71 9.32 -1.53
N PHE A 15 -3.41 8.56 -2.38
CA PHE A 15 -3.48 8.84 -3.83
C PHE A 15 -4.63 9.77 -4.23
N GLY A 16 -5.58 10.04 -3.33
CA GLY A 16 -6.81 10.79 -3.62
C GLY A 16 -7.69 10.15 -4.70
N SER A 17 -7.46 8.88 -5.06
CA SER A 17 -8.17 8.19 -6.14
C SER A 17 -8.17 6.69 -5.94
N LYS A 18 -9.38 6.10 -6.00
CA LYS A 18 -9.57 4.64 -5.92
C LYS A 18 -8.86 3.87 -7.02
N ALA A 19 -8.89 4.39 -8.24
CA ALA A 19 -8.22 3.77 -9.37
C ALA A 19 -6.70 3.74 -9.17
N LYS A 20 -6.10 4.87 -8.77
CA LYS A 20 -4.65 4.94 -8.50
C LYS A 20 -4.25 4.06 -7.33
N ALA A 21 -5.03 4.05 -6.26
CA ALA A 21 -4.79 3.18 -5.10
C ALA A 21 -4.84 1.71 -5.48
N TYR A 22 -5.87 1.29 -6.22
CA TYR A 22 -6.02 -0.10 -6.67
C TYR A 22 -4.86 -0.53 -7.58
N VAL A 23 -4.48 0.29 -8.57
CA VAL A 23 -3.32 0.02 -9.44
C VAL A 23 -2.04 -0.09 -8.60
N TRP A 24 -1.84 0.80 -7.64
CA TRP A 24 -0.65 0.78 -6.79
C TRP A 24 -0.58 -0.48 -5.91
N LEU A 25 -1.72 -0.93 -5.38
CA LEU A 25 -1.84 -2.10 -4.50
C LEU A 25 -1.65 -3.43 -5.24
N THR A 26 -2.15 -3.51 -6.47
CA THR A 26 -2.07 -4.70 -7.33
C THR A 26 -0.81 -4.76 -8.18
N SER A 27 -0.01 -3.67 -8.21
CA SER A 27 1.27 -3.68 -8.91
C SER A 27 2.35 -4.40 -8.10
N PRO A 28 3.09 -5.34 -8.70
CA PRO A 28 4.22 -5.99 -8.05
C PRO A 28 5.34 -5.00 -7.78
N ARG A 29 5.99 -5.13 -6.61
CA ARG A 29 7.01 -4.18 -6.15
C ARG A 29 8.27 -4.90 -5.74
N LEU A 30 9.41 -4.44 -6.24
CA LEU A 30 10.73 -4.94 -5.81
C LEU A 30 10.96 -4.76 -4.30
N ALA A 31 10.47 -3.66 -3.73
CA ALA A 31 10.52 -3.41 -2.28
C ALA A 31 9.76 -4.46 -1.44
N LEU A 32 8.87 -5.24 -2.07
CA LEU A 32 8.10 -6.33 -1.46
C LEU A 32 8.55 -7.70 -1.97
N GLY A 33 9.75 -7.81 -2.53
CA GLY A 33 10.28 -9.06 -3.08
C GLY A 33 9.60 -9.52 -4.37
N GLY A 34 8.95 -8.61 -5.10
CA GLY A 34 8.21 -8.91 -6.33
C GLY A 34 6.72 -9.21 -6.11
N SER A 35 6.27 -9.31 -4.86
CA SER A 35 4.85 -9.47 -4.52
C SER A 35 4.08 -8.15 -4.63
N THR A 36 2.77 -8.26 -4.75
CA THR A 36 1.88 -7.10 -4.70
C THR A 36 1.68 -6.61 -3.27
N ALA A 37 1.40 -5.31 -3.12
CA ALA A 37 1.09 -4.74 -1.81
C ALA A 37 -0.19 -5.34 -1.20
N LEU A 38 -1.16 -5.74 -2.03
CA LEU A 38 -2.36 -6.43 -1.60
C LEU A 38 -2.04 -7.81 -1.00
N GLU A 39 -1.18 -8.60 -1.65
CA GLU A 39 -0.78 -9.91 -1.15
C GLU A 39 0.03 -9.82 0.14
N CYS A 40 0.96 -8.86 0.23
CA CYS A 40 1.70 -8.62 1.47
C CYS A 40 0.78 -8.20 2.62
N ALA A 41 -0.27 -7.43 2.34
CA ALA A 41 -1.19 -6.97 3.36
C ALA A 41 -2.04 -8.08 3.99
N ARG A 42 -2.05 -9.32 3.46
CA ARG A 42 -2.81 -10.45 4.04
C ARG A 42 -2.37 -10.84 5.45
N VAL A 43 -1.13 -10.51 5.81
CA VAL A 43 -0.57 -10.73 7.14
C VAL A 43 -0.21 -9.40 7.80
N GLU A 44 -0.27 -9.34 9.12
CA GLU A 44 -0.04 -8.10 9.88
C GLU A 44 1.33 -7.47 9.58
N ALA A 45 2.40 -8.27 9.51
CA ALA A 45 3.74 -7.79 9.21
C ALA A 45 3.82 -7.10 7.84
N GLY A 46 3.24 -7.71 6.81
CA GLY A 46 3.22 -7.13 5.47
C GLY A 46 2.27 -5.94 5.36
N TYR A 47 1.16 -5.94 6.10
CA TYR A 47 0.31 -4.75 6.24
C TYR A 47 1.09 -3.56 6.80
N LEU A 48 1.87 -3.74 7.87
CA LEU A 48 2.69 -2.69 8.46
C LEU A 48 3.75 -2.17 7.48
N THR A 49 4.38 -3.06 6.71
CA THR A 49 5.33 -2.68 5.66
C THR A 49 4.66 -1.82 4.58
N VAL A 50 3.51 -2.25 4.06
CA VAL A 50 2.78 -1.52 3.00
C VAL A 50 2.25 -0.19 3.54
N LYS A 51 1.78 -0.15 4.79
CA LYS A 51 1.36 1.08 5.46
C LYS A 51 2.50 2.08 5.54
N ALA A 52 3.67 1.66 6.00
CA ALA A 52 4.84 2.53 6.09
C ALA A 52 5.27 3.07 4.70
N LEU A 53 5.14 2.27 3.64
CA LEU A 53 5.40 2.71 2.27
C LEU A 53 4.42 3.79 1.81
N LEU A 54 3.13 3.63 2.12
CA LEU A 54 2.10 4.62 1.80
C LEU A 54 2.29 5.92 2.59
N GLU A 55 2.62 5.84 3.89
CA GLU A 55 2.92 7.01 4.72
C GLU A 55 4.13 7.79 4.20
N ARG A 56 5.15 7.10 3.68
CA ARG A 56 6.30 7.75 3.02
C ARG A 56 5.91 8.50 1.74
N MET A 57 4.90 8.03 1.02
CA MET A 57 4.39 8.71 -0.18
C MET A 57 3.51 9.91 0.17
N ASP A 58 2.72 9.78 1.24
CA ASP A 58 1.84 10.84 1.76
C ASP A 58 2.62 12.04 2.31
N HIS A 59 3.68 11.76 3.08
CA HIS A 59 4.56 12.81 3.64
C HIS A 59 5.46 13.47 2.60
N GLY A 60 5.36 13.10 1.32
CA GLY A 60 6.13 13.69 0.24
C GLY A 60 7.62 13.56 0.47
N TYR A 61 8.19 12.39 0.12
CA TYR A 61 9.62 12.34 -0.20
C TYR A 61 9.85 13.08 -1.54
N ALA A 62 9.61 14.39 -1.52
CA ALA A 62 10.34 15.35 -2.32
C ALA A 62 11.70 15.47 -1.64
N SER A 63 12.70 14.85 -2.25
CA SER A 63 14.10 15.19 -2.01
C SER A 63 14.33 16.68 -2.23
#